data_AF-A0A0N4TLN8-F1
#
_entry.id   AF-A0A0N4TLN8-F1
#
_cell.length_a   1.000
_cell.length_b   1.000
_cell.length_c   1.000
_cell.angle_alpha   90.00
_cell.angle_beta   90.00
_cell.angle_gamma   90.00
#
_symmetry.space_group_name_H-M   'P 1'
#
loop_
_entity.id
_entity.type
_entity.pdbx_description
1 polymer ?
#
loop_
_entity_poly.entity_id
_entity_poly.type
_entity_poly.pdbx_seq_one_letter_code
_entity_poly.pdbx_strand_id
1 'polypeptide(L)'
;MARSNQDSSHRSVIILSVISVMVTPLTQVIHCVYHLQLITDLEKQECSISEADAVEYSNCREKMQWMEKEWRTHKCYAFYGVNGTSYLSEVEKYCPMKRILSGLLKLMFDNELNYKFIRTRITLLWPKWLSAYNELMIKWPKVVSLQRKLNVRGQISLLIFLLSELSFLSSTGGPLGELVQWSDLIAALYLLGHNLMISTEVRTLKKNIKKIDDICPCPLHDREVINLLFTDIVGLKYLRGKMKDFFNRMKCKLRILDSFGTHAEFNSRIYFAAHKNLLGGSRKNPWGNHQLDLQQFMTMYPHTDDNTFLGFVMEMDPVKQDIKKNNITLIYGKAGYIFDRSRITCFNEKGEDIFGLGFLFEGPAPLEAIANGVVFISPSFNPPKSRKTSDFFKDKPTFKILMRNFLSVDPHVFTNSSQVEDAIREALLPQPIAYTPFEFTVLGMLQRVSILISKQDFCYVSRFPPVHAMITVEAVSVQSCQEACHQHNFLCERSFFRIVNMPEFLNNGSCATLNSIPIPYAPYECSKQENSDLYSCASVPTILDIRRICPCRDFLQGQTALCSSCL
;
A
#
# COMPACT_ATOMS: atom_id res chain seq x y z
N MET A 1 67.64 1.33 -33.89
CA MET A 1 67.01 1.15 -35.22
C MET A 1 65.91 0.09 -35.09
N ALA A 2 64.69 0.44 -35.53
CA ALA A 2 63.49 -0.35 -35.86
C ALA A 2 63.14 -1.61 -35.02
N ARG A 3 62.02 -1.64 -34.25
CA ARG A 3 60.58 -1.84 -34.60
C ARG A 3 60.21 -3.21 -35.17
N SER A 4 59.42 -3.99 -34.40
CA SER A 4 58.07 -4.48 -34.75
C SER A 4 57.41 -5.02 -33.45
N ASN A 5 56.40 -4.32 -32.91
CA ASN A 5 54.95 -4.53 -33.05
C ASN A 5 54.40 -5.85 -32.48
N GLN A 6 53.88 -5.77 -31.24
CA GLN A 6 52.64 -6.47 -30.87
C GLN A 6 51.86 -5.59 -29.89
N ASP A 7 50.68 -5.19 -30.33
CA ASP A 7 49.68 -4.42 -29.61
C ASP A 7 49.10 -5.28 -28.48
N SER A 8 49.28 -4.86 -27.22
CA SER A 8 48.55 -5.39 -26.07
C SER A 8 47.77 -4.23 -25.44
N SER A 9 46.52 -4.07 -25.85
CA SER A 9 45.56 -3.25 -25.11
C SER A 9 45.31 -3.91 -23.75
N HIS A 10 46.02 -3.48 -22.71
CA HIS A 10 45.67 -3.77 -21.33
C HIS A 10 44.29 -3.18 -21.02
N ARG A 11 43.23 -4.02 -21.05
CA ARG A 11 41.98 -3.71 -20.36
C ARG A 11 42.09 -4.24 -18.93
N SER A 12 42.17 -3.30 -18.00
CA SER A 12 42.14 -3.55 -16.57
C SER A 12 40.83 -4.21 -16.18
N VAL A 13 40.91 -5.47 -15.73
CA VAL A 13 39.84 -6.18 -15.05
C VAL A 13 39.79 -5.65 -13.61
N ILE A 14 38.71 -4.95 -13.25
CA ILE A 14 38.43 -4.62 -11.86
C ILE A 14 37.30 -5.55 -11.40
N ILE A 15 37.68 -6.64 -10.73
CA ILE A 15 36.78 -7.41 -9.87
C ILE A 15 36.61 -6.58 -8.60
N LEU A 16 35.45 -5.94 -8.41
CA LEU A 16 35.10 -5.37 -7.12
C LEU A 16 34.64 -6.49 -6.18
N SER A 17 35.59 -6.98 -5.40
CA SER A 17 35.36 -7.65 -4.13
C SER A 17 34.58 -6.73 -3.18
N VAL A 18 33.63 -7.35 -2.46
CA VAL A 18 33.05 -6.95 -1.17
C VAL A 18 33.29 -5.49 -0.76
N ILE A 19 32.35 -4.61 -1.08
CA ILE A 19 32.22 -3.33 -0.35
C ILE A 19 31.40 -3.61 0.90
N SER A 20 32.08 -4.05 1.95
CA SER A 20 31.72 -3.67 3.30
C SER A 20 32.24 -2.24 3.49
N VAL A 21 31.42 -1.24 3.16
CA VAL A 21 31.74 0.15 3.49
C VAL A 21 30.46 0.82 3.97
N MET A 22 30.47 1.11 5.27
CA MET A 22 29.86 2.25 5.91
C MET A 22 29.23 3.25 4.93
N VAL A 23 27.89 3.28 4.88
CA VAL A 23 27.17 4.44 4.35
C VAL A 23 27.32 5.57 5.37
N THR A 24 28.40 6.35 5.27
CA THR A 24 28.61 7.75 5.72
C THR A 24 30.11 8.11 5.57
N PRO A 25 30.55 9.35 5.27
CA PRO A 25 29.84 10.56 4.86
C PRO A 25 30.57 11.30 3.70
N LEU A 26 30.16 11.11 2.44
CA LEU A 26 30.57 12.00 1.34
C LEU A 26 29.38 12.55 0.55
N THR A 27 28.23 11.90 0.65
CA THR A 27 26.92 12.46 0.29
C THR A 27 26.43 13.52 1.27
N GLN A 28 26.95 13.58 2.51
CA GLN A 28 26.57 14.61 3.50
C GLN A 28 27.14 16.01 3.19
N VAL A 29 28.30 16.14 2.55
CA VAL A 29 28.96 17.46 2.39
C VAL A 29 28.40 18.24 1.19
N ILE A 30 27.96 17.56 0.14
CA ILE A 30 27.33 18.21 -1.02
C ILE A 30 25.81 18.39 -0.82
N HIS A 31 25.15 17.50 -0.06
CA HIS A 31 23.76 17.72 0.37
C HIS A 31 23.64 18.86 1.37
N CYS A 32 24.56 19.05 2.33
CA CYS A 32 24.44 20.10 3.37
C CYS A 32 24.36 21.52 2.81
N VAL A 33 25.05 21.81 1.69
CA VAL A 33 25.07 23.16 1.10
C VAL A 33 23.77 23.47 0.35
N TYR A 34 23.14 22.48 -0.30
CA TYR A 34 21.82 22.65 -0.93
C TYR A 34 20.64 22.48 0.05
N HIS A 35 20.81 21.70 1.13
CA HIS A 35 19.77 21.48 2.16
C HIS A 35 19.48 22.74 2.97
N LEU A 36 20.49 23.56 3.29
CA LEU A 36 20.27 24.82 4.02
C LEU A 36 19.54 25.86 3.16
N GLN A 37 19.78 25.89 1.85
CA GLN A 37 19.11 26.82 0.94
C GLN A 37 17.63 26.43 0.72
N LEU A 38 17.31 25.14 0.59
CA LEU A 38 15.93 24.65 0.43
C LEU A 38 15.10 24.70 1.72
N ILE A 39 15.72 24.51 2.89
CA ILE A 39 15.02 24.64 4.19
C ILE A 39 14.67 26.10 4.47
N THR A 40 15.53 27.06 4.10
CA THR A 40 15.26 28.49 4.29
C THR A 40 14.21 29.04 3.31
N ASP A 41 14.06 28.43 2.13
CA ASP A 41 13.00 28.78 1.17
C ASP A 41 11.64 28.13 1.51
N LEU A 42 11.61 26.95 2.13
CA LEU A 42 10.37 26.29 2.59
C LEU A 42 9.72 26.98 3.80
N GLU A 43 10.49 27.72 4.58
CA GLU A 43 9.97 28.53 5.70
C GLU A 43 9.31 29.86 5.25
N LYS A 44 9.40 30.21 3.96
CA LYS A 44 8.90 31.47 3.38
C LYS A 44 7.68 31.35 2.46
N GLN A 45 6.96 30.23 2.47
CA GLN A 45 5.72 30.14 1.70
C GLN A 45 4.57 30.81 2.45
N GLU A 46 4.37 32.10 2.17
CA GLU A 46 3.22 32.89 2.63
C GLU A 46 1.91 32.16 2.35
N CYS A 47 1.08 32.06 3.39
CA CYS A 47 -0.21 31.39 3.39
C CYS A 47 -1.20 32.11 2.46
N SER A 48 -1.38 31.61 1.24
CA SER A 48 -2.52 31.97 0.39
C SER A 48 -3.65 30.94 0.60
N ILE A 49 -4.78 31.41 1.16
CA ILE A 49 -6.03 30.63 1.22
C ILE A 49 -6.57 30.56 -0.21
N SER A 50 -6.78 29.35 -0.75
CA SER A 50 -7.35 29.19 -2.10
C SER A 50 -8.80 29.71 -2.14
N GLU A 51 -9.28 30.15 -3.31
CA GLU A 51 -10.68 30.62 -3.45
C GLU A 51 -11.69 29.55 -3.02
N ALA A 52 -11.40 28.27 -3.25
CA ALA A 52 -12.22 27.15 -2.78
C ALA A 52 -12.22 27.01 -1.25
N ASP A 53 -11.09 27.29 -0.57
CA ASP A 53 -11.01 27.30 0.89
C ASP A 53 -11.72 28.51 1.51
N ALA A 54 -11.74 29.66 0.80
CA ALA A 54 -12.40 30.88 1.23
C ALA A 54 -13.93 30.78 1.24
N VAL A 55 -14.52 29.92 0.39
CA VAL A 55 -15.99 29.69 0.34
C VAL A 55 -16.46 28.80 1.50
N GLU A 56 -15.71 27.77 1.86
CA GLU A 56 -16.11 26.79 2.90
C GLU A 56 -15.70 27.23 4.31
N TYR A 57 -14.56 27.92 4.44
CA TYR A 57 -14.13 28.58 5.67
C TYR A 57 -14.29 30.10 5.52
N SER A 58 -15.51 30.54 5.24
CA SER A 58 -15.85 31.96 5.06
C SER A 58 -15.34 32.84 6.22
N ASN A 59 -15.41 32.31 7.44
CA ASN A 59 -14.98 33.00 8.65
C ASN A 59 -13.47 32.90 8.92
N CYS A 60 -12.70 32.09 8.16
CA CYS A 60 -11.25 31.97 8.38
C CYS A 60 -10.58 33.33 8.22
N ARG A 61 -10.85 34.03 7.12
CA ARG A 61 -10.20 35.31 6.80
C ARG A 61 -10.48 36.37 7.86
N GLU A 62 -11.74 36.51 8.28
CA GLU A 62 -12.15 37.42 9.34
C GLU A 62 -11.53 37.05 10.69
N LYS A 63 -11.50 35.75 11.03
CA LYS A 63 -10.90 35.28 12.27
C LYS A 63 -9.38 35.41 12.26
N MET A 64 -8.70 35.26 11.12
CA MET A 64 -7.27 35.55 10.98
C MET A 64 -6.99 37.03 11.23
N GLN A 65 -7.78 37.93 10.63
CA GLN A 65 -7.66 39.37 10.86
C GLN A 65 -7.95 39.75 12.32
N TRP A 66 -8.89 39.06 12.96
CA TRP A 66 -9.16 39.22 14.39
C TRP A 66 -7.98 38.72 15.24
N MET A 67 -7.38 37.57 14.89
CA MET A 67 -6.21 37.01 15.56
C MET A 67 -4.95 37.86 15.39
N GLU A 68 -4.85 38.73 14.40
CA GLU A 68 -3.73 39.68 14.29
C GLU A 68 -3.83 40.84 15.28
N LYS A 69 -5.05 41.23 15.66
CA LYS A 69 -5.31 42.43 16.44
C LYS A 69 -5.67 42.14 17.91
N GLU A 70 -6.52 41.15 18.14
CA GLU A 70 -7.28 41.04 19.39
C GLU A 70 -6.94 39.81 20.24
N TRP A 71 -6.20 38.81 19.74
CA TRP A 71 -5.99 37.53 20.46
C TRP A 71 -5.36 37.68 21.86
N ARG A 72 -4.56 38.73 22.06
CA ARG A 72 -3.88 39.03 23.35
C ARG A 72 -4.84 39.51 24.44
N THR A 73 -6.06 39.90 24.07
CA THR A 73 -7.08 40.38 25.03
C THR A 73 -7.67 39.24 25.87
N HIS A 74 -7.51 37.98 25.44
CA HIS A 74 -8.10 36.81 26.10
C HIS A 74 -7.00 35.84 26.58
N LYS A 75 -6.90 35.64 27.90
CA LYS A 75 -5.83 34.84 28.54
C LYS A 75 -5.75 33.38 28.06
N CYS A 76 -6.83 32.81 27.54
CA CYS A 76 -6.88 31.44 27.02
C CYS A 76 -5.94 31.23 25.82
N TYR A 77 -5.79 32.20 24.92
CA TYR A 77 -4.91 32.10 23.76
C TYR A 77 -3.42 32.06 24.15
N ALA A 78 -3.03 32.71 25.25
CA ALA A 78 -1.66 32.64 25.76
C ALA A 78 -1.32 31.25 26.34
N PHE A 79 -2.31 30.55 26.93
CA PHE A 79 -2.14 29.21 27.49
C PHE A 79 -1.86 28.13 26.42
N TYR A 80 -2.42 28.30 25.21
CA TYR A 80 -2.20 27.37 24.09
C TYR A 80 -1.00 27.71 23.20
N GLY A 81 -0.18 28.70 23.58
CA GLY A 81 1.04 29.04 22.83
C GLY A 81 0.75 29.56 21.41
N VAL A 82 -0.22 30.46 21.26
CA VAL A 82 -0.65 30.99 19.96
C VAL A 82 0.50 31.61 19.17
N ASN A 83 0.79 31.01 18.02
CA ASN A 83 1.75 31.45 17.02
C ASN A 83 1.05 31.90 15.71
N GLY A 84 -0.21 32.33 15.80
CA GLY A 84 -1.01 32.82 14.68
C GLY A 84 -1.93 31.77 14.07
N THR A 85 -1.96 31.71 12.74
CA THR A 85 -3.00 31.03 11.92
C THR A 85 -3.06 29.50 12.13
N SER A 86 -2.02 28.88 12.69
CA SER A 86 -2.02 27.45 13.05
C SER A 86 -3.02 27.12 14.16
N TYR A 87 -3.26 28.04 15.10
CA TYR A 87 -4.25 27.87 16.16
C TYR A 87 -5.69 27.82 15.61
N LEU A 88 -5.98 28.68 14.63
CA LEU A 88 -7.28 28.69 13.95
C LEU A 88 -7.52 27.44 13.10
N SER A 89 -6.46 26.81 12.64
CA SER A 89 -6.52 25.56 11.87
C SER A 89 -6.59 24.32 12.77
N GLU A 90 -5.76 24.25 13.81
CA GLU A 90 -5.55 23.04 14.64
C GLU A 90 -6.46 22.98 15.88
N VAL A 91 -6.82 24.14 16.45
CA VAL A 91 -7.59 24.22 17.70
C VAL A 91 -9.03 24.65 17.47
N GLU A 92 -9.24 25.81 16.84
CA GLU A 92 -10.60 26.34 16.65
C GLU A 92 -11.27 25.90 15.33
N LYS A 93 -10.53 25.27 14.41
CA LYS A 93 -11.01 24.78 13.10
C LYS A 93 -11.69 25.85 12.22
N TYR A 94 -11.46 27.14 12.48
CA TYR A 94 -11.92 28.26 11.64
C TYR A 94 -11.18 28.33 10.30
N CYS A 95 -10.01 27.72 10.18
CA CYS A 95 -9.19 27.73 8.97
C CYS A 95 -8.81 26.32 8.50
N PRO A 96 -8.47 26.12 7.21
CA PRO A 96 -7.97 24.84 6.72
C PRO A 96 -6.75 24.37 7.51
N MET A 97 -6.67 23.06 7.80
CA MET A 97 -5.48 22.42 8.38
C MET A 97 -4.22 22.83 7.60
N LYS A 98 -3.24 23.37 8.32
CA LYS A 98 -1.95 23.69 7.71
C LYS A 98 -1.18 22.39 7.48
N ARG A 99 -0.89 22.09 6.21
CA ARG A 99 -0.16 20.89 5.78
C ARG A 99 1.36 21.07 6.00
N ILE A 100 1.77 21.25 7.25
CA ILE A 100 3.15 21.51 7.63
C ILE A 100 3.85 20.21 8.00
N LEU A 101 4.96 19.89 7.34
CA LEU A 101 5.75 18.68 7.61
C LEU A 101 6.16 18.57 9.09
N SER A 102 6.58 19.68 9.72
CA SER A 102 6.97 19.68 11.14
C SER A 102 5.82 19.27 12.07
N GLY A 103 4.56 19.56 11.71
CA GLY A 103 3.38 19.10 12.44
C GLY A 103 3.26 17.58 12.40
N LEU A 104 3.40 16.97 11.21
CA LEU A 104 3.38 15.51 11.05
C LEU A 104 4.52 14.83 11.82
N LEU A 105 5.75 15.35 11.70
CA LEU A 105 6.92 14.75 12.35
C LEU A 105 6.81 14.76 13.88
N LYS A 106 6.14 15.77 14.47
CA LYS A 106 5.86 15.85 15.92
C LYS A 106 4.95 14.73 16.41
N LEU A 107 4.08 14.17 15.56
CA LEU A 107 3.20 13.05 15.93
C LEU A 107 3.98 11.74 16.12
N MET A 108 5.17 11.63 15.55
CA MET A 108 6.03 10.44 15.54
C MET A 108 7.06 10.47 16.67
N PHE A 109 6.63 10.61 17.92
CA PHE A 109 7.54 10.91 19.04
C PHE A 109 7.90 9.71 19.92
N ASP A 110 7.14 8.61 19.88
CA ASP A 110 7.27 7.57 20.91
C ASP A 110 8.54 6.73 20.83
N ASN A 111 9.10 6.51 19.64
CA ASN A 111 10.36 5.80 19.48
C ASN A 111 11.14 6.32 18.27
N GLU A 112 12.26 7.01 18.50
CA GLU A 112 13.03 7.66 17.44
C GLU A 112 13.56 6.67 16.38
N LEU A 113 14.03 5.49 16.80
CA LEU A 113 14.55 4.47 15.90
C LEU A 113 13.47 3.91 14.99
N ASN A 114 12.26 3.69 15.52
CA ASN A 114 11.13 3.19 14.74
C ASN A 114 10.72 4.16 13.63
N TYR A 115 10.88 5.46 13.86
CA TYR A 115 10.49 6.47 12.89
C TYR A 115 11.62 6.97 12.01
N LYS A 116 12.87 6.57 12.24
CA LYS A 116 14.02 7.09 11.47
C LYS A 116 13.81 6.95 9.96
N PHE A 117 13.42 5.75 9.51
CA PHE A 117 13.14 5.50 8.09
C PHE A 117 11.93 6.31 7.60
N ILE A 118 10.82 6.23 8.32
CA ILE A 118 9.56 6.88 7.97
C ILE A 118 9.73 8.40 7.83
N ARG A 119 10.34 9.04 8.83
CA ARG A 119 10.60 10.49 8.85
C ARG A 119 11.51 10.90 7.70
N THR A 120 12.58 10.16 7.47
CA THR A 120 13.52 10.44 6.37
C THR A 120 12.80 10.40 5.02
N ARG A 121 12.08 9.31 4.75
CA ARG A 121 11.36 9.13 3.49
C ARG A 121 10.28 10.18 3.27
N ILE A 122 9.43 10.44 4.28
CA ILE A 122 8.39 11.46 4.17
C ILE A 122 9.00 12.83 3.90
N THR A 123 10.10 13.18 4.59
CA THR A 123 10.79 14.45 4.39
C THR A 123 11.31 14.59 2.96
N LEU A 124 11.93 13.54 2.42
CA LEU A 124 12.45 13.52 1.04
C LEU A 124 11.33 13.70 0.00
N LEU A 125 10.19 13.04 0.19
CA LEU A 125 9.08 13.07 -0.77
C LEU A 125 8.10 14.23 -0.54
N TRP A 126 8.22 14.98 0.56
CA TRP A 126 7.23 15.99 0.96
C TRP A 126 6.90 17.03 -0.12
N PRO A 127 7.89 17.59 -0.88
CA PRO A 127 7.58 18.53 -1.95
C PRO A 127 6.72 17.91 -3.06
N LYS A 128 6.94 16.63 -3.38
CA LYS A 128 6.15 15.89 -4.37
C LYS A 128 4.73 15.62 -3.86
N TRP A 129 4.58 15.30 -2.57
CA TRP A 129 3.28 15.21 -1.89
C TRP A 129 2.49 16.50 -2.02
N LEU A 130 3.09 17.66 -1.67
CA LEU A 130 2.42 18.95 -1.79
C LEU A 130 1.98 19.27 -3.22
N SER A 131 2.86 19.04 -4.20
CA SER A 131 2.55 19.25 -5.62
C SER A 131 1.39 18.38 -6.09
N ALA A 132 1.44 17.07 -5.79
CA ALA A 132 0.39 16.14 -6.16
C ALA A 132 -0.95 16.44 -5.47
N TYR A 133 -0.93 16.97 -4.24
CA TYR A 133 -2.16 17.40 -3.58
C TYR A 133 -2.82 18.58 -4.28
N ASN A 134 -2.02 19.58 -4.69
CA ASN A 134 -2.53 20.71 -5.47
C ASN A 134 -3.12 20.24 -6.80
N GLU A 135 -2.48 19.27 -7.45
CA GLU A 135 -3.00 18.66 -8.67
C GLU A 135 -4.29 17.87 -8.43
N LEU A 136 -4.38 17.10 -7.33
CA LEU A 136 -5.58 16.38 -6.92
C LEU A 136 -6.78 17.32 -6.75
N MET A 137 -6.56 18.47 -6.12
CA MET A 137 -7.58 19.52 -5.94
C MET A 137 -8.14 20.03 -7.27
N ILE A 138 -7.28 20.18 -8.28
CA ILE A 138 -7.65 20.70 -9.60
C ILE A 138 -8.34 19.62 -10.43
N LYS A 139 -7.76 18.41 -10.48
CA LYS A 139 -8.27 17.31 -11.31
C LYS A 139 -9.57 16.69 -10.78
N TRP A 140 -9.69 16.55 -9.46
CA TRP A 140 -10.84 15.89 -8.83
C TRP A 140 -11.39 16.68 -7.64
N PRO A 141 -11.97 17.87 -7.86
CA PRO A 141 -12.46 18.73 -6.78
C PRO A 141 -13.57 18.06 -5.95
N LYS A 142 -14.40 17.21 -6.57
CA LYS A 142 -15.45 16.44 -5.86
C LYS A 142 -14.87 15.47 -4.85
N VAL A 143 -13.80 14.76 -5.24
CA VAL A 143 -13.09 13.80 -4.39
C VAL A 143 -12.56 14.51 -3.15
N VAL A 144 -11.96 15.70 -3.31
CA VAL A 144 -11.46 16.45 -2.16
C VAL A 144 -12.56 17.13 -1.35
N SER A 145 -13.65 17.59 -1.96
CA SER A 145 -14.79 18.17 -1.23
C SER A 145 -15.44 17.17 -0.26
N LEU A 146 -15.47 15.88 -0.63
CA LEU A 146 -15.96 14.81 0.23
C LEU A 146 -15.06 14.67 1.48
N GLN A 147 -13.74 14.77 1.29
CA GLN A 147 -12.77 14.74 2.39
C GLN A 147 -12.87 15.97 3.28
N ARG A 148 -13.05 17.16 2.70
CA ARG A 148 -13.24 18.40 3.47
C ARG A 148 -14.49 18.30 4.35
N LYS A 149 -15.60 17.77 3.84
CA LYS A 149 -16.80 17.52 4.67
C LYS A 149 -16.56 16.54 5.82
N LEU A 150 -15.72 15.52 5.61
CA LEU A 150 -15.32 14.58 6.66
C LEU A 150 -14.40 15.24 7.71
N ASN A 151 -13.53 16.17 7.29
CA ASN A 151 -12.63 16.91 8.17
C ASN A 151 -13.34 18.06 8.92
N VAL A 152 -14.26 18.79 8.28
CA VAL A 152 -15.06 19.90 8.84
C VAL A 152 -16.03 19.41 9.91
N ARG A 153 -16.54 18.17 9.79
CA ARG A 153 -17.30 17.51 10.86
C ARG A 153 -16.46 17.07 12.06
N GLY A 154 -15.15 17.34 12.06
CA GLY A 154 -14.27 17.11 13.22
C GLY A 154 -14.09 15.65 13.62
N GLN A 155 -14.32 14.69 12.72
CA GLN A 155 -14.52 13.27 13.07
C GLN A 155 -13.81 12.31 12.11
N ILE A 156 -12.50 12.46 11.89
CA ILE A 156 -11.68 11.30 11.53
C ILE A 156 -10.39 11.34 12.37
N SER A 157 -10.50 10.83 13.60
CA SER A 157 -9.32 10.43 14.37
C SER A 157 -8.89 9.05 13.87
N LEU A 158 -7.71 9.00 13.26
CA LEU A 158 -7.08 7.79 12.73
C LEU A 158 -6.04 7.30 13.73
N LEU A 159 -6.26 6.10 14.27
CA LEU A 159 -5.26 5.47 15.10
C LEU A 159 -4.38 4.59 14.21
N ILE A 160 -3.06 4.78 14.30
CA ILE A 160 -2.07 3.98 13.58
C ILE A 160 -1.25 3.22 14.62
N PHE A 161 -1.25 1.89 14.52
CA PHE A 161 -0.47 1.03 15.41
C PHE A 161 0.49 0.14 14.63
N LEU A 162 1.77 0.51 14.66
CA LEU A 162 2.87 -0.23 14.03
C LEU A 162 3.61 -1.03 15.10
N LEU A 163 3.49 -2.35 15.11
CA LEU A 163 4.18 -3.17 16.11
C LEU A 163 5.31 -3.91 15.41
N SER A 164 6.48 -3.27 15.26
CA SER A 164 7.57 -3.85 14.49
C SER A 164 8.91 -3.86 15.24
N GLU A 165 9.54 -5.03 15.25
CA GLU A 165 10.99 -5.19 15.48
C GLU A 165 11.80 -4.82 14.22
N LEU A 166 11.16 -4.34 13.14
CA LEU A 166 11.78 -4.05 11.84
C LEU A 166 12.76 -2.87 11.87
N SER A 167 12.66 -1.98 12.86
CA SER A 167 13.45 -0.76 12.98
C SER A 167 14.93 -1.02 13.26
N PHE A 168 15.26 -2.12 13.94
CA PHE A 168 16.64 -2.53 14.14
C PHE A 168 17.28 -2.99 12.82
N LEU A 169 16.48 -3.60 11.94
CA LEU A 169 16.94 -4.14 10.67
C LEU A 169 17.03 -3.08 9.56
N SER A 170 16.33 -1.95 9.65
CA SER A 170 16.38 -0.90 8.62
C SER A 170 17.77 -0.26 8.47
N SER A 171 18.57 -0.25 9.55
CA SER A 171 19.94 0.26 9.55
C SER A 171 20.98 -0.76 9.07
N THR A 172 20.58 -2.04 8.91
CA THR A 172 21.46 -3.18 8.59
C THR A 172 21.01 -3.97 7.36
N GLY A 173 20.03 -3.47 6.58
CA GLY A 173 19.62 -4.08 5.31
C GLY A 173 18.41 -5.04 5.37
N GLY A 174 17.54 -4.89 6.37
CA GLY A 174 16.29 -5.65 6.52
C GLY A 174 15.21 -5.41 5.46
N PRO A 175 14.06 -6.13 5.56
CA PRO A 175 12.93 -5.94 4.67
C PRO A 175 12.31 -4.55 4.87
N LEU A 176 12.45 -3.66 3.89
CA LEU A 176 12.00 -2.25 3.96
C LEU A 176 10.61 -2.00 3.37
N GLY A 177 10.02 -2.95 2.65
CA GLY A 177 8.78 -2.75 1.88
C GLY A 177 7.60 -2.29 2.73
N GLU A 178 7.38 -2.89 3.90
CA GLU A 178 6.30 -2.50 4.81
C GLU A 178 6.48 -1.08 5.35
N LEU A 179 7.73 -0.68 5.66
CA LEU A 179 8.04 0.68 6.11
C LEU A 179 7.80 1.73 5.02
N VAL A 180 8.05 1.37 3.75
CA VAL A 180 7.70 2.22 2.59
C VAL A 180 6.19 2.45 2.54
N GLN A 181 5.40 1.38 2.55
CA GLN A 181 3.93 1.47 2.54
C GLN A 181 3.38 2.27 3.72
N TRP A 182 3.90 2.06 4.93
CA TRP A 182 3.52 2.83 6.12
C TRP A 182 3.85 4.32 5.98
N SER A 183 5.04 4.66 5.49
CA SER A 183 5.47 6.04 5.29
C SER A 183 4.53 6.79 4.36
N ASP A 184 4.22 6.16 3.22
CA ASP A 184 3.44 6.77 2.16
C ASP A 184 1.95 6.87 2.56
N LEU A 185 1.42 5.89 3.30
CA LEU A 185 0.08 5.95 3.89
C LEU A 185 -0.01 7.11 4.90
N ILE A 186 0.94 7.22 5.84
CA ILE A 186 0.92 8.28 6.85
C ILE A 186 0.99 9.67 6.19
N ALA A 187 1.86 9.84 5.19
CA ALA A 187 1.97 11.08 4.43
C ALA A 187 0.65 11.44 3.72
N ALA A 188 0.03 10.48 3.02
CA ALA A 188 -1.25 10.66 2.36
C ALA A 188 -2.33 11.08 3.37
N LEU A 189 -2.48 10.34 4.47
CA LEU A 189 -3.50 10.61 5.50
C LEU A 189 -3.39 12.02 6.09
N TYR A 190 -2.17 12.43 6.45
CA TYR A 190 -1.92 13.75 7.01
C TYR A 190 -2.21 14.87 6.01
N LEU A 191 -1.77 14.69 4.75
CA LEU A 191 -1.95 15.66 3.70
C LEU A 191 -3.42 15.86 3.30
N LEU A 192 -4.21 14.78 3.36
CA LEU A 192 -5.66 14.80 3.19
C LEU A 192 -6.39 15.48 4.37
N GLY A 193 -5.69 15.86 5.44
CA GLY A 193 -6.21 16.67 6.55
C GLY A 193 -6.84 15.86 7.68
N HIS A 194 -6.58 14.56 7.76
CA HIS A 194 -7.09 13.72 8.85
C HIS A 194 -6.32 13.95 10.16
N ASN A 195 -7.01 13.78 11.30
CA ASN A 195 -6.38 13.86 12.61
C ASN A 195 -5.70 12.53 12.94
N LEU A 196 -4.37 12.51 13.04
CA LEU A 196 -3.61 11.26 13.22
C LEU A 196 -3.15 11.07 14.66
N MET A 197 -3.36 9.86 15.18
CA MET A 197 -2.75 9.36 16.41
C MET A 197 -1.83 8.20 16.04
N ILE A 198 -0.52 8.45 16.00
CA ILE A 198 0.48 7.45 15.58
C ILE A 198 1.08 6.80 16.82
N SER A 199 1.25 5.48 16.79
CA SER A 199 1.85 4.70 17.87
C SER A 199 2.68 3.56 17.32
N THR A 200 3.94 3.48 17.72
CA THR A 200 4.79 2.29 17.52
C THR A 200 4.92 1.47 18.80
N GLU A 201 4.65 2.09 19.95
CA GLU A 201 4.70 1.41 21.24
C GLU A 201 3.31 1.19 21.85
N VAL A 202 3.15 0.06 22.52
CA VAL A 202 1.93 -0.30 23.26
C VAL A 202 1.56 0.77 24.31
N ARG A 203 2.57 1.38 24.95
CA ARG A 203 2.36 2.43 25.96
C ARG A 203 1.69 3.66 25.34
N THR A 204 2.17 4.09 24.19
CA THR A 204 1.63 5.23 23.45
C THR A 204 0.25 4.93 22.88
N LEU A 205 0.05 3.71 22.35
CA LEU A 205 -1.27 3.25 21.91
C LEU A 205 -2.30 3.39 23.04
N LYS A 206 -1.99 2.85 24.22
CA LYS A 206 -2.88 2.95 25.39
C LYS A 206 -3.12 4.40 25.82
N LYS A 207 -2.10 5.26 25.75
CA LYS A 207 -2.23 6.70 26.05
C LYS A 207 -3.17 7.40 25.06
N ASN A 208 -3.02 7.13 23.77
CA ASN A 208 -3.87 7.71 22.73
C ASN A 208 -5.32 7.23 22.86
N ILE A 209 -5.55 5.95 23.14
CA ILE A 209 -6.90 5.42 23.40
C ILE A 209 -7.53 6.08 24.63
N LYS A 210 -6.77 6.27 25.72
CA LYS A 210 -7.28 6.94 26.93
C LYS A 210 -7.72 8.39 26.69
N LYS A 211 -7.01 9.15 25.86
CA LYS A 211 -7.42 10.53 25.50
C LYS A 211 -8.82 10.58 24.89
N ILE A 212 -9.25 9.49 24.26
CA ILE A 212 -10.56 9.35 23.62
C ILE A 212 -11.59 8.74 24.60
N ASP A 213 -11.16 7.81 25.46
CA ASP A 213 -11.99 7.15 26.47
C ASP A 213 -12.16 7.98 27.78
N ASP A 214 -11.48 9.11 27.95
CA ASP A 214 -11.66 10.06 29.08
C ASP A 214 -13.03 10.79 28.93
N ILE A 215 -14.08 10.03 29.23
CA ILE A 215 -15.49 10.40 29.13
C ILE A 215 -15.92 11.19 30.37
N CYS A 216 -16.28 12.46 30.14
CA CYS A 216 -17.11 13.26 31.03
C CYS A 216 -18.59 12.86 30.84
N PRO A 217 -19.41 12.74 31.92
CA PRO A 217 -20.80 12.27 31.85
C PRO A 217 -21.81 13.20 31.15
N CYS A 218 -21.36 14.33 30.61
CA CYS A 218 -22.23 15.31 29.94
C CYS A 218 -22.29 15.03 28.42
N PRO A 219 -23.47 15.14 27.77
CA PRO A 219 -23.57 15.04 26.31
C PRO A 219 -23.07 16.35 25.69
N LEU A 220 -21.76 16.48 25.50
CA LEU A 220 -21.22 17.51 24.62
C LEU A 220 -21.42 17.06 23.18
N HIS A 221 -22.06 17.92 22.39
CA HIS A 221 -22.01 17.87 20.93
C HIS A 221 -20.53 17.89 20.51
N ASP A 222 -20.15 16.99 19.60
CA ASP A 222 -18.78 16.69 19.13
C ASP A 222 -17.89 15.85 20.06
N ARG A 223 -18.20 14.55 20.09
CA ARG A 223 -17.34 13.50 20.65
C ARG A 223 -16.21 13.18 19.68
N GLU A 224 -14.95 13.29 20.10
CA GLU A 224 -13.84 12.69 19.36
C GLU A 224 -14.00 11.16 19.41
N VAL A 225 -14.23 10.53 18.26
CA VAL A 225 -14.38 9.07 18.14
C VAL A 225 -13.30 8.58 17.17
N ILE A 226 -12.75 7.39 17.39
CA ILE A 226 -11.86 6.77 16.39
C ILE A 226 -12.72 6.29 15.23
N ASN A 227 -12.46 6.80 14.02
CA ASN A 227 -13.23 6.46 12.83
C ASN A 227 -12.62 5.29 12.07
N LEU A 228 -11.30 5.24 11.94
CA LEU A 228 -10.58 4.11 11.36
C LEU A 228 -9.34 3.80 12.19
N LEU A 229 -8.93 2.54 12.17
CA LEU A 229 -7.72 2.03 12.82
C LEU A 229 -6.88 1.27 11.81
N PHE A 230 -5.72 1.82 11.46
CA PHE A 230 -4.73 1.16 10.64
C PHE A 230 -3.76 0.39 11.54
N THR A 231 -3.54 -0.88 11.24
CA THR A 231 -2.58 -1.74 11.95
C THR A 231 -2.01 -2.78 10.99
N ASP A 232 -0.88 -3.38 11.35
CA ASP A 232 -0.39 -4.59 10.69
C ASP A 232 -0.98 -5.85 11.33
N ILE A 233 -0.63 -7.03 10.81
CA ILE A 233 -1.06 -8.33 11.34
C ILE A 233 -0.53 -8.57 12.78
N VAL A 234 0.63 -8.02 13.15
CA VAL A 234 1.22 -8.18 14.49
C VAL A 234 0.41 -7.39 15.51
N GLY A 235 0.11 -6.12 15.22
CA GLY A 235 -0.75 -5.26 16.00
C GLY A 235 -2.17 -5.82 16.09
N LEU A 236 -2.73 -6.37 15.01
CA LEU A 236 -4.04 -7.03 15.03
C LEU A 236 -4.09 -8.20 16.03
N LYS A 237 -3.04 -9.05 16.06
CA LYS A 237 -2.94 -10.14 17.04
C LYS A 237 -2.86 -9.62 18.46
N TYR A 238 -2.07 -8.57 18.69
CA TYR A 238 -1.97 -7.91 19.99
C TYR A 238 -3.33 -7.41 20.46
N LEU A 239 -4.04 -6.66 19.60
CA LEU A 239 -5.37 -6.12 19.91
C LEU A 239 -6.36 -7.24 20.24
N ARG A 240 -6.45 -8.27 19.39
CA ARG A 240 -7.34 -9.42 19.61
C ARG A 240 -7.02 -10.19 20.89
N GLY A 241 -5.74 -10.34 21.23
CA GLY A 241 -5.28 -11.16 22.35
C GLY A 241 -5.20 -10.44 23.69
N LYS A 242 -4.90 -9.13 23.70
CA LYS A 242 -4.62 -8.34 24.90
C LYS A 242 -5.57 -7.15 25.11
N MET A 243 -6.32 -6.73 24.08
CA MET A 243 -7.24 -5.59 24.13
C MET A 243 -8.59 -5.96 23.48
N LYS A 244 -9.18 -7.08 23.90
CA LYS A 244 -10.33 -7.71 23.24
C LYS A 244 -11.54 -6.78 23.11
N ASP A 245 -11.87 -6.02 24.14
CA ASP A 245 -13.02 -5.11 24.11
C ASP A 245 -12.82 -3.99 23.08
N PHE A 246 -11.63 -3.39 23.07
CA PHE A 246 -11.25 -2.39 22.08
C PHE A 246 -11.26 -2.97 20.66
N PHE A 247 -10.70 -4.17 20.47
CA PHE A 247 -10.74 -4.88 19.19
C PHE A 247 -12.17 -5.07 18.69
N ASN A 248 -13.08 -5.53 19.56
CA ASN A 248 -14.48 -5.75 19.20
C ASN A 248 -15.18 -4.43 18.81
N ARG A 249 -14.94 -3.32 19.54
CA ARG A 249 -15.47 -1.99 19.19
C ARG A 249 -14.95 -1.47 17.85
N MET A 250 -13.70 -1.80 17.51
CA MET A 250 -13.02 -1.31 16.31
C MET A 250 -13.11 -2.27 15.12
N LYS A 251 -13.76 -3.43 15.27
CA LYS A 251 -13.69 -4.54 14.31
C LYS A 251 -13.97 -4.12 12.86
N CYS A 252 -15.04 -3.36 12.62
CA CYS A 252 -15.43 -2.87 11.29
C CYS A 252 -14.61 -1.65 10.80
N LYS A 253 -13.92 -0.97 11.72
CA LYS A 253 -13.10 0.22 11.47
C LYS A 253 -11.63 -0.12 11.18
N LEU A 254 -11.25 -1.39 11.33
CA LEU A 254 -9.90 -1.87 11.07
C LEU A 254 -9.57 -1.81 9.58
N ARG A 255 -8.32 -1.43 9.28
CA ARG A 255 -7.65 -1.57 7.99
C ARG A 255 -6.29 -2.21 8.26
N ILE A 256 -6.04 -3.36 7.65
CA ILE A 256 -4.94 -4.25 8.01
C ILE A 256 -3.92 -4.26 6.89
N LEU A 257 -2.73 -3.71 7.12
CA LEU A 257 -1.65 -3.81 6.13
C LEU A 257 -1.13 -5.25 6.12
N ASP A 258 -1.31 -5.92 4.99
CA ASP A 258 -0.97 -7.32 4.76
C ASP A 258 -0.43 -7.47 3.33
N SER A 259 0.89 -7.32 3.19
CA SER A 259 1.58 -7.20 1.90
C SER A 259 1.19 -8.26 0.88
N PHE A 260 1.03 -9.52 1.30
CA PHE A 260 0.77 -10.67 0.43
C PHE A 260 -0.71 -11.06 0.32
N GLY A 261 -1.58 -10.40 1.09
CA GLY A 261 -3.01 -10.67 1.12
C GLY A 261 -3.41 -11.94 1.86
N THR A 262 -4.71 -12.02 2.14
CA THR A 262 -5.37 -13.07 2.89
C THR A 262 -6.60 -13.55 2.12
N HIS A 263 -6.68 -14.86 1.86
CA HIS A 263 -7.84 -15.49 1.20
C HIS A 263 -8.88 -16.02 2.21
N ALA A 264 -10.11 -16.24 1.73
CA ALA A 264 -11.29 -16.55 2.55
C ALA A 264 -11.10 -17.78 3.45
N GLU A 265 -10.49 -18.82 2.90
CA GLU A 265 -10.25 -20.11 3.56
C GLU A 265 -9.34 -20.00 4.78
N PHE A 266 -8.47 -18.97 4.82
CA PHE A 266 -7.55 -18.71 5.92
C PHE A 266 -8.09 -17.69 6.93
N ASN A 267 -9.01 -16.81 6.49
CA ASN A 267 -9.66 -15.83 7.35
C ASN A 267 -10.80 -16.44 8.17
N SER A 268 -11.60 -17.32 7.57
CA SER A 268 -12.71 -18.01 8.25
C SER A 268 -12.20 -19.01 9.28
N ARG A 269 -12.44 -18.72 10.56
CA ARG A 269 -12.00 -19.56 11.68
C ARG A 269 -12.58 -20.98 11.59
N ILE A 270 -13.86 -21.10 11.25
CA ILE A 270 -14.58 -22.37 11.22
C ILE A 270 -14.06 -23.21 10.06
N TYR A 271 -14.00 -22.61 8.86
CA TYR A 271 -13.56 -23.31 7.67
C TYR A 271 -12.09 -23.72 7.77
N PHE A 272 -11.21 -22.81 8.21
CA PHE A 272 -9.80 -23.12 8.39
C PHE A 272 -9.60 -24.27 9.38
N ALA A 273 -10.27 -24.25 10.54
CA ALA A 273 -10.13 -25.29 11.55
C ALA A 273 -10.53 -26.68 11.02
N ALA A 274 -11.60 -26.75 10.22
CA ALA A 274 -12.08 -27.97 9.59
C ALA A 274 -11.14 -28.48 8.47
N HIS A 275 -10.54 -27.58 7.70
CA HIS A 275 -9.76 -27.93 6.49
C HIS A 275 -8.24 -27.74 6.63
N LYS A 276 -7.73 -27.46 7.83
CA LYS A 276 -6.32 -27.11 8.09
C LYS A 276 -5.28 -28.02 7.41
N ASN A 277 -5.55 -29.33 7.36
CA ASN A 277 -4.64 -30.32 6.78
C ASN A 277 -4.56 -30.17 5.25
N LEU A 278 -5.70 -29.92 4.59
CA LEU A 278 -5.79 -29.67 3.15
C LEU A 278 -5.17 -28.32 2.77
N LEU A 279 -5.31 -27.34 3.65
CA LEU A 279 -4.79 -25.99 3.49
C LEU A 279 -3.26 -25.87 3.76
N GLY A 280 -2.60 -26.97 4.11
CA GLY A 280 -1.16 -26.98 4.42
C GLY A 280 -0.78 -26.20 5.69
N GLY A 281 -1.71 -26.06 6.63
CA GLY A 281 -1.50 -25.33 7.88
C GLY A 281 -0.84 -26.19 8.97
N SER A 282 0.08 -25.60 9.73
CA SER A 282 0.55 -26.16 11.01
C SER A 282 -0.54 -26.05 12.10
N ARG A 283 -0.33 -26.64 13.30
CA ARG A 283 -1.34 -26.76 14.38
C ARG A 283 -2.08 -25.44 14.73
N LYS A 284 -1.46 -24.27 14.52
CA LYS A 284 -2.08 -22.95 14.64
C LYS A 284 -1.85 -22.19 13.34
N ASN A 285 -2.85 -21.48 12.81
CA ASN A 285 -2.63 -20.50 11.74
C ASN A 285 -2.10 -19.22 12.38
N PRO A 286 -0.79 -18.91 12.25
CA PRO A 286 -0.29 -17.70 12.85
C PRO A 286 -0.81 -16.47 12.10
N TRP A 287 -1.24 -16.54 10.85
CA TRP A 287 -1.55 -15.36 10.01
C TRP A 287 -3.03 -15.19 9.66
N GLY A 288 -3.93 -16.00 10.22
CA GLY A 288 -5.36 -15.97 9.89
C GLY A 288 -6.29 -16.05 11.09
N ASN A 289 -7.50 -16.59 10.86
CA ASN A 289 -8.60 -16.66 11.83
C ASN A 289 -9.05 -15.29 12.34
N HIS A 290 -8.96 -14.26 11.51
CA HIS A 290 -9.26 -12.89 11.92
C HIS A 290 -10.76 -12.58 11.90
N GLN A 291 -11.56 -13.33 11.11
CA GLN A 291 -13.01 -13.13 10.97
C GLN A 291 -13.36 -11.66 10.66
N LEU A 292 -12.54 -11.03 9.82
CA LEU A 292 -12.74 -9.69 9.29
C LEU A 292 -13.31 -9.78 7.87
N ASP A 293 -13.90 -8.69 7.37
CA ASP A 293 -14.18 -8.62 5.94
C ASP A 293 -12.84 -8.62 5.18
N LEU A 294 -12.71 -9.42 4.11
CA LEU A 294 -11.43 -9.54 3.41
C LEU A 294 -10.99 -8.24 2.74
N GLN A 295 -11.92 -7.34 2.42
CA GLN A 295 -11.58 -6.02 1.89
C GLN A 295 -10.97 -5.10 2.97
N GLN A 296 -10.97 -5.49 4.25
CA GLN A 296 -10.23 -4.78 5.30
C GLN A 296 -8.72 -5.00 5.22
N PHE A 297 -8.25 -6.06 4.56
CA PHE A 297 -6.83 -6.30 4.32
C PHE A 297 -6.34 -5.47 3.14
N MET A 298 -5.16 -4.89 3.29
CA MET A 298 -4.56 -3.92 2.38
C MET A 298 -3.23 -4.44 1.85
N THR A 299 -3.17 -4.73 0.55
CA THR A 299 -2.02 -5.39 -0.09
C THR A 299 -0.99 -4.40 -0.64
N MET A 300 0.23 -4.90 -0.86
CA MET A 300 1.32 -4.14 -1.48
C MET A 300 1.14 -3.98 -3.00
N TYR A 301 0.52 -4.97 -3.65
CA TYR A 301 0.25 -4.99 -5.09
C TYR A 301 -1.18 -5.49 -5.35
N PRO A 302 -1.79 -5.17 -6.52
CA PRO A 302 -3.16 -5.59 -6.85
C PRO A 302 -3.19 -7.05 -7.33
N HIS A 303 -2.87 -8.00 -6.45
CA HIS A 303 -2.73 -9.42 -6.79
C HIS A 303 -3.77 -10.33 -6.13
N THR A 304 -4.65 -9.77 -5.30
CA THR A 304 -5.67 -10.51 -4.54
C THR A 304 -6.95 -9.70 -4.52
N ASP A 305 -7.88 -10.04 -5.41
CA ASP A 305 -9.14 -9.32 -5.62
C ASP A 305 -10.09 -9.40 -4.42
N ASP A 306 -9.86 -10.38 -3.53
CA ASP A 306 -10.54 -10.47 -2.23
C ASP A 306 -10.16 -9.35 -1.25
N ASN A 307 -9.00 -8.71 -1.44
CA ASN A 307 -8.45 -7.68 -0.56
C ASN A 307 -8.45 -6.30 -1.24
N THR A 308 -8.21 -5.26 -0.46
CA THR A 308 -8.06 -3.90 -0.97
C THR A 308 -6.62 -3.66 -1.41
N PHE A 309 -6.39 -3.19 -2.62
CA PHE A 309 -5.06 -2.73 -3.03
C PHE A 309 -4.74 -1.36 -2.39
N LEU A 310 -3.69 -1.29 -1.55
CA LEU A 310 -3.20 -0.04 -0.98
C LEU A 310 -1.99 0.49 -1.73
N GLY A 311 -1.01 -0.37 -2.04
CA GLY A 311 0.20 0.05 -2.76
C GLY A 311 1.13 0.94 -1.95
N PHE A 312 1.97 1.67 -2.67
CA PHE A 312 2.98 2.60 -2.16
C PHE A 312 3.37 3.58 -3.28
N VAL A 313 4.23 4.57 -2.97
CA VAL A 313 4.78 5.51 -3.95
C VAL A 313 6.15 5.04 -4.42
N MET A 314 6.39 5.04 -5.73
CA MET A 314 7.73 4.86 -6.28
C MET A 314 8.54 6.15 -6.26
N GLU A 315 9.80 6.02 -5.85
CA GLU A 315 10.75 7.13 -5.83
C GLU A 315 11.40 7.29 -7.21
N MET A 316 11.19 8.45 -7.82
CA MET A 316 11.91 8.88 -9.02
C MET A 316 12.81 10.05 -8.67
N ASP A 317 14.12 9.89 -8.78
CA ASP A 317 15.00 11.04 -8.86
C ASP A 317 14.99 11.55 -10.31
N PRO A 318 14.90 12.88 -10.54
CA PRO A 318 15.06 13.41 -11.88
C PRO A 318 16.49 13.13 -12.35
N VAL A 319 16.67 12.06 -13.11
CA VAL A 319 17.94 11.74 -13.76
C VAL A 319 18.24 12.89 -14.72
N LYS A 320 19.35 13.61 -14.49
CA LYS A 320 19.87 14.58 -15.46
C LYS A 320 20.05 13.84 -16.79
N GLN A 321 19.41 14.35 -17.85
CA GLN A 321 19.32 13.70 -19.17
C GLN A 321 20.68 13.43 -19.87
N ASP A 322 21.81 13.86 -19.30
CA ASP A 322 23.16 13.71 -19.86
C ASP A 322 24.04 12.64 -19.20
N ILE A 323 23.46 11.65 -18.50
CA ILE A 323 24.25 10.50 -18.05
C ILE A 323 24.39 9.52 -19.21
N LYS A 324 25.59 9.44 -19.80
CA LYS A 324 25.96 8.34 -20.70
C LYS A 324 25.77 7.01 -19.96
N LYS A 325 24.81 6.20 -20.41
CA LYS A 325 24.65 4.82 -19.96
C LYS A 325 25.93 4.06 -20.33
N ASN A 326 26.51 3.41 -19.31
CA ASN A 326 27.67 2.53 -19.44
C ASN A 326 27.18 1.10 -19.15
N ASN A 327 27.82 0.09 -19.74
CA ASN A 327 27.59 -1.35 -19.54
C ASN A 327 27.76 -1.80 -18.08
N ILE A 328 26.83 -1.42 -17.20
CA ILE A 328 26.84 -1.68 -15.76
C ILE A 328 25.61 -2.52 -15.41
N THR A 329 25.85 -3.71 -14.86
CA THR A 329 24.81 -4.57 -14.30
C THR A 329 24.76 -4.40 -12.78
N LEU A 330 23.56 -4.25 -12.21
CA LEU A 330 23.35 -4.20 -10.76
C LEU A 330 22.59 -5.43 -10.28
N ILE A 331 23.10 -6.16 -9.30
CA ILE A 331 22.45 -7.37 -8.81
C ILE A 331 21.46 -7.04 -7.68
N TYR A 332 20.23 -7.53 -7.79
CA TYR A 332 19.22 -7.39 -6.75
C TYR A 332 19.41 -8.42 -5.63
N GLY A 333 20.08 -8.01 -4.55
CA GLY A 333 20.25 -8.79 -3.33
C GLY A 333 21.06 -8.02 -2.28
N LYS A 334 20.56 -7.92 -1.03
CA LYS A 334 21.23 -7.16 0.05
C LYS A 334 21.91 -8.02 1.11
N ALA A 335 21.59 -9.31 1.20
CA ALA A 335 22.11 -10.20 2.23
C ALA A 335 22.97 -11.30 1.63
N GLY A 336 24.09 -11.64 2.28
CA GLY A 336 25.07 -12.61 1.78
C GLY A 336 24.49 -13.99 1.43
N TYR A 337 23.44 -14.44 2.13
CA TYR A 337 22.76 -15.71 1.86
C TYR A 337 21.99 -15.73 0.52
N ILE A 338 21.70 -14.56 -0.06
CA ILE A 338 21.09 -14.45 -1.40
C ILE A 338 22.12 -14.87 -2.47
N PHE A 339 23.42 -14.79 -2.16
CA PHE A 339 24.53 -15.06 -3.07
C PHE A 339 25.19 -16.44 -2.85
N ASP A 340 24.53 -17.37 -2.14
CA ASP A 340 25.12 -18.68 -1.86
C ASP A 340 25.26 -19.54 -3.14
N ARG A 341 26.45 -20.13 -3.34
CA ARG A 341 26.93 -20.75 -4.60
C ARG A 341 26.10 -21.94 -5.08
N SER A 342 25.22 -22.49 -4.26
CA SER A 342 24.30 -23.57 -4.64
C SER A 342 23.10 -23.10 -5.49
N ARG A 343 22.95 -21.78 -5.71
CA ARG A 343 21.81 -21.17 -6.43
C ARG A 343 22.20 -20.24 -7.59
N ILE A 344 23.49 -20.13 -7.90
CA ILE A 344 24.01 -19.25 -8.96
C ILE A 344 24.60 -20.11 -10.08
N THR A 345 23.98 -20.11 -11.26
CA THR A 345 24.59 -20.57 -12.51
C THR A 345 25.30 -19.40 -13.21
N CYS A 346 26.41 -19.71 -13.88
CA CYS A 346 27.54 -18.85 -14.20
C CYS A 346 27.30 -17.56 -15.02
N PHE A 347 28.24 -16.63 -14.84
CA PHE A 347 28.43 -15.32 -15.49
C PHE A 347 29.14 -15.41 -16.85
N ASN A 348 28.81 -14.51 -17.78
CA ASN A 348 29.70 -14.07 -18.85
C ASN A 348 29.59 -12.55 -19.06
N GLU A 349 30.72 -11.94 -19.45
CA GLU A 349 30.96 -10.50 -19.45
C GLU A 349 30.16 -9.73 -20.52
N LYS A 350 29.20 -8.91 -20.09
CA LYS A 350 28.72 -7.61 -20.64
C LYS A 350 27.22 -7.42 -20.34
N GLY A 351 26.81 -6.27 -19.79
CA GLY A 351 25.40 -5.86 -19.83
C GLY A 351 25.00 -4.67 -18.95
N GLU A 352 23.94 -3.96 -19.34
CA GLU A 352 23.30 -2.79 -18.69
C GLU A 352 22.02 -3.19 -17.91
N ASP A 353 22.07 -4.22 -17.06
CA ASP A 353 20.85 -4.85 -16.54
C ASP A 353 20.79 -4.96 -15.02
N ILE A 354 19.59 -4.97 -14.43
CA ILE A 354 19.43 -5.45 -13.04
C ILE A 354 19.09 -6.94 -13.04
N PHE A 355 19.93 -7.74 -12.39
CA PHE A 355 19.74 -9.19 -12.29
C PHE A 355 19.03 -9.56 -10.99
N GLY A 356 17.82 -10.11 -11.08
CA GLY A 356 17.08 -10.63 -9.92
C GLY A 356 17.52 -12.05 -9.55
N LEU A 357 18.14 -12.25 -8.38
CA LEU A 357 18.59 -13.58 -7.92
C LEU A 357 17.47 -14.46 -7.29
N GLY A 358 16.21 -14.23 -7.63
CA GLY A 358 15.08 -15.09 -7.23
C GLY A 358 14.56 -14.88 -5.80
N PHE A 359 15.04 -13.85 -5.09
CA PHE A 359 14.58 -13.40 -3.77
C PHE A 359 15.07 -11.94 -3.56
N LEU A 360 14.32 -10.97 -3.03
CA LEU A 360 13.01 -10.93 -2.35
C LEU A 360 11.82 -10.96 -3.33
N PHE A 361 10.76 -11.69 -2.96
CA PHE A 361 9.51 -11.77 -3.75
C PHE A 361 8.70 -10.49 -3.63
N GLU A 362 8.32 -9.91 -4.77
CA GLU A 362 7.44 -8.74 -4.85
C GLU A 362 7.88 -7.57 -3.96
N GLY A 363 9.19 -7.27 -3.95
CA GLY A 363 9.71 -6.07 -3.31
C GLY A 363 9.41 -4.80 -4.13
N PRO A 364 9.59 -3.59 -3.56
CA PRO A 364 9.43 -2.33 -4.29
C PRO A 364 10.57 -2.04 -5.29
N ALA A 365 11.75 -2.63 -5.08
CA ALA A 365 12.96 -2.28 -5.82
C ALA A 365 12.92 -2.56 -7.33
N PRO A 366 12.32 -3.64 -7.86
CA PRO A 366 12.22 -3.81 -9.31
C PRO A 366 11.32 -2.73 -9.94
N LEU A 367 10.28 -2.29 -9.23
CA LEU A 367 9.42 -1.19 -9.64
C LEU A 367 10.22 0.13 -9.68
N GLU A 368 11.05 0.41 -8.65
CA GLU A 368 11.97 1.56 -8.62
C GLU A 368 12.99 1.55 -9.77
N ALA A 369 13.49 0.37 -10.16
CA ALA A 369 14.37 0.23 -11.32
C ALA A 369 13.67 0.63 -12.63
N ILE A 370 12.45 0.14 -12.85
CA ILE A 370 11.62 0.46 -14.02
C ILE A 370 11.31 1.96 -14.07
N ALA A 371 11.03 2.56 -12.91
CA ALA A 371 10.79 3.99 -12.76
C ALA A 371 12.01 4.86 -13.14
N ASN A 372 13.22 4.29 -13.11
CA ASN A 372 14.46 4.95 -13.55
C ASN A 372 14.90 4.54 -14.97
N GLY A 373 14.05 3.82 -15.72
CA GLY A 373 14.35 3.40 -17.10
C GLY A 373 15.40 2.29 -17.18
N VAL A 374 15.50 1.47 -16.13
CA VAL A 374 16.37 0.29 -16.07
C VAL A 374 15.58 -0.95 -16.47
N VAL A 375 16.22 -1.85 -17.21
CA VAL A 375 15.66 -3.17 -17.55
C VAL A 375 15.84 -4.11 -16.37
N PHE A 376 14.76 -4.80 -15.99
CA PHE A 376 14.76 -5.79 -14.92
C PHE A 376 14.64 -7.21 -15.49
N ILE A 377 15.64 -8.05 -15.24
CA ILE A 377 15.59 -9.46 -15.61
C ILE A 377 15.00 -10.24 -14.43
N SER A 378 13.76 -10.68 -14.58
CA SER A 378 13.05 -11.42 -13.54
C SER A 378 13.20 -12.93 -13.75
N PRO A 379 13.67 -13.68 -12.74
CA PRO A 379 13.77 -15.13 -12.86
C PRO A 379 12.38 -15.76 -12.94
N SER A 380 12.28 -16.76 -13.82
CA SER A 380 11.12 -17.66 -13.91
C SER A 380 11.26 -18.79 -12.89
N PHE A 381 10.15 -19.16 -12.25
CA PHE A 381 10.09 -20.25 -11.28
C PHE A 381 9.42 -21.47 -11.89
N ASN A 382 10.21 -22.53 -12.08
CA ASN A 382 9.72 -23.85 -12.44
C ASN A 382 10.28 -24.90 -11.45
N PRO A 383 9.47 -25.51 -10.57
CA PRO A 383 8.03 -25.27 -10.40
C PRO A 383 7.72 -23.89 -9.80
N PRO A 384 6.52 -23.33 -10.04
CA PRO A 384 6.08 -22.08 -9.45
C PRO A 384 6.18 -22.09 -7.91
N LYS A 385 6.50 -20.94 -7.31
CA LYS A 385 6.61 -20.78 -5.85
C LYS A 385 5.23 -20.60 -5.23
N SER A 386 4.93 -21.37 -4.19
CA SER A 386 3.64 -21.37 -3.50
C SER A 386 3.81 -21.91 -2.08
N ARG A 387 2.72 -21.97 -1.29
CA ARG A 387 2.73 -22.64 0.02
C ARG A 387 3.22 -24.10 -0.02
N LYS A 388 3.02 -24.79 -1.15
CA LYS A 388 3.39 -26.20 -1.33
C LYS A 388 4.84 -26.39 -1.78
N THR A 389 5.43 -25.38 -2.40
CA THR A 389 6.72 -25.49 -3.11
C THR A 389 7.82 -24.59 -2.52
N SER A 390 7.52 -23.79 -1.48
CA SER A 390 8.48 -22.89 -0.85
C SER A 390 8.23 -22.70 0.64
N ASP A 391 9.29 -22.87 1.44
CA ASP A 391 9.24 -22.64 2.90
C ASP A 391 8.84 -21.21 3.27
N PHE A 392 9.21 -20.21 2.45
CA PHE A 392 8.83 -18.81 2.67
C PHE A 392 7.32 -18.60 2.62
N PHE A 393 6.62 -19.30 1.74
CA PHE A 393 5.17 -19.19 1.57
C PHE A 393 4.40 -20.16 2.46
N LYS A 394 5.06 -21.17 3.04
CA LYS A 394 4.44 -22.31 3.74
C LYS A 394 3.32 -21.94 4.71
N ASP A 395 3.49 -20.87 5.50
CA ASP A 395 2.52 -20.42 6.49
C ASP A 395 1.65 -19.23 6.05
N LYS A 396 1.94 -18.57 4.93
CA LYS A 396 1.26 -17.33 4.50
C LYS A 396 -0.19 -17.59 4.08
N PRO A 397 -1.18 -16.78 4.50
CA PRO A 397 -2.62 -17.07 4.41
C PRO A 397 -3.21 -16.92 2.99
N THR A 398 -2.52 -17.43 1.98
CA THR A 398 -2.83 -17.21 0.57
C THR A 398 -2.51 -18.44 -0.29
N PHE A 399 -3.33 -18.72 -1.30
CA PHE A 399 -3.04 -19.75 -2.31
C PHE A 399 -2.19 -19.25 -3.46
N LYS A 400 -1.72 -18.00 -3.39
CA LYS A 400 -0.97 -17.36 -4.46
C LYS A 400 0.16 -18.25 -4.96
N ILE A 401 0.17 -18.43 -6.27
CA ILE A 401 1.21 -19.12 -7.01
C ILE A 401 2.02 -18.05 -7.75
N LEU A 402 3.30 -18.01 -7.45
CA LEU A 402 4.23 -17.05 -8.02
C LEU A 402 5.08 -17.76 -9.08
N MET A 403 4.78 -17.51 -10.36
CA MET A 403 5.54 -18.06 -11.48
C MET A 403 6.83 -17.27 -11.76
N ARG A 404 6.92 -16.02 -11.31
CA ARG A 404 8.05 -15.10 -11.58
C ARG A 404 8.27 -14.21 -10.37
N ASN A 405 9.48 -13.69 -10.16
CA ASN A 405 9.76 -12.87 -8.97
C ASN A 405 8.99 -11.54 -8.92
N PHE A 406 8.55 -11.03 -10.07
CA PHE A 406 7.93 -9.73 -10.21
C PHE A 406 6.93 -9.70 -11.38
N LEU A 407 6.02 -8.72 -11.37
CA LEU A 407 5.00 -8.50 -12.41
C LEU A 407 5.67 -8.15 -13.76
N SER A 408 5.15 -8.71 -14.85
CA SER A 408 5.64 -8.38 -16.19
C SER A 408 5.15 -7.01 -16.63
N VAL A 409 6.09 -6.12 -16.94
CA VAL A 409 5.86 -4.79 -17.49
C VAL A 409 6.74 -4.71 -18.74
N ASP A 410 6.19 -5.00 -19.91
CA ASP A 410 6.94 -4.86 -21.16
C ASP A 410 7.08 -3.38 -21.53
N PRO A 411 8.22 -2.94 -22.10
CA PRO A 411 9.44 -3.68 -22.43
C PRO A 411 10.48 -3.74 -21.29
N HIS A 412 10.09 -3.46 -20.05
CA HIS A 412 11.03 -3.31 -18.93
C HIS A 412 11.34 -4.60 -18.15
N VAL A 413 10.54 -5.66 -18.30
CA VAL A 413 10.69 -6.91 -17.53
C VAL A 413 10.81 -8.13 -18.44
N PHE A 414 12.01 -8.69 -18.53
CA PHE A 414 12.26 -9.91 -19.32
C PHE A 414 12.28 -11.16 -18.43
N THR A 415 11.63 -12.23 -18.90
CA THR A 415 11.59 -13.53 -18.23
C THR A 415 11.85 -14.65 -19.24
N ASN A 416 13.09 -15.13 -19.37
CA ASN A 416 13.38 -16.30 -20.21
C ASN A 416 13.82 -17.49 -19.33
N SER A 417 13.23 -18.67 -19.58
CA SER A 417 13.46 -19.91 -18.85
C SER A 417 14.51 -20.83 -19.49
N SER A 418 14.94 -20.59 -20.73
CA SER A 418 15.87 -21.49 -21.43
C SER A 418 17.34 -21.07 -21.32
N GLN A 419 17.69 -19.79 -21.50
CA GLN A 419 19.06 -19.29 -21.39
C GLN A 419 19.10 -17.83 -20.91
N VAL A 420 19.82 -17.57 -19.82
CA VAL A 420 20.02 -16.22 -19.25
C VAL A 420 20.68 -15.28 -20.26
N GLU A 421 21.61 -15.81 -21.07
CA GLU A 421 22.32 -15.04 -22.10
C GLU A 421 21.37 -14.44 -23.14
N ASP A 422 20.31 -15.15 -23.52
CA ASP A 422 19.31 -14.66 -24.46
C ASP A 422 18.47 -13.53 -23.84
N ALA A 423 18.08 -13.67 -22.58
CA ALA A 423 17.37 -12.60 -21.86
C ALA A 423 18.21 -11.32 -21.73
N ILE A 424 19.53 -11.45 -21.52
CA ILE A 424 20.46 -10.32 -21.49
C ILE A 424 20.57 -9.71 -22.90
N ARG A 425 20.74 -10.52 -23.94
CA ARG A 425 20.79 -10.02 -25.33
C ARG A 425 19.52 -9.27 -25.71
N GLU A 426 18.36 -9.79 -25.34
CA GLU A 426 17.06 -9.14 -25.55
C GLU A 426 16.93 -7.84 -24.74
N ALA A 427 17.39 -7.82 -23.49
CA ALA A 427 17.38 -6.65 -22.61
C ALA A 427 18.27 -5.50 -23.13
N LEU A 428 19.34 -5.81 -23.86
CA LEU A 428 20.25 -4.83 -24.48
C LEU A 428 19.70 -4.17 -25.75
N LEU A 429 18.61 -4.69 -26.34
CA LEU A 429 18.03 -4.15 -27.56
C LEU A 429 17.16 -2.88 -27.32
N PRO A 430 16.22 -2.87 -26.37
CA PRO A 430 15.41 -1.69 -26.11
C PRO A 430 16.16 -0.66 -25.26
N GLN A 431 15.90 0.62 -25.51
CA GLN A 431 16.18 1.70 -24.54
C GLN A 431 14.86 2.14 -23.90
N PRO A 432 14.37 1.41 -22.89
CA PRO A 432 13.09 1.73 -22.29
C PRO A 432 13.13 3.12 -21.65
N ILE A 433 12.05 3.87 -21.88
CA ILE A 433 11.81 5.16 -21.22
C ILE A 433 11.38 4.87 -19.78
N ALA A 434 11.87 5.67 -18.83
CA ALA A 434 11.41 5.64 -17.45
C ALA A 434 9.88 5.64 -17.39
N TYR A 435 9.29 4.63 -16.74
CA TYR A 435 7.85 4.46 -16.65
C TYR A 435 7.44 4.18 -15.22
N THR A 436 6.41 4.89 -14.76
CA THR A 436 5.77 4.63 -13.48
C THR A 436 4.27 4.50 -13.70
N PRO A 437 3.67 3.34 -13.40
CA PRO A 437 2.22 3.21 -13.43
C PRO A 437 1.58 4.24 -12.50
N PHE A 438 0.48 4.84 -12.95
CA PHE A 438 -0.17 5.94 -12.25
C PHE A 438 -0.49 5.62 -10.79
N GLU A 439 -0.96 4.40 -10.48
CA GLU A 439 -1.29 3.93 -9.14
C GLU A 439 -0.11 3.90 -8.14
N PHE A 440 1.13 3.91 -8.63
CA PHE A 440 2.35 4.00 -7.82
C PHE A 440 2.97 5.41 -7.83
N THR A 441 2.31 6.40 -8.43
CA THR A 441 2.67 7.82 -8.26
C THR A 441 2.11 8.37 -6.95
N VAL A 442 2.67 9.49 -6.49
CA VAL A 442 2.12 10.26 -5.36
C VAL A 442 0.65 10.63 -5.60
N LEU A 443 0.32 11.12 -6.80
CA LEU A 443 -1.03 11.52 -7.16
C LEU A 443 -2.00 10.33 -7.18
N GLY A 444 -1.59 9.21 -7.77
CA GLY A 444 -2.40 7.99 -7.82
C GLY A 444 -2.64 7.41 -6.42
N MET A 445 -1.63 7.42 -5.55
CA MET A 445 -1.81 7.03 -4.16
C MET A 445 -2.76 7.96 -3.40
N LEU A 446 -2.63 9.28 -3.57
CA LEU A 446 -3.57 10.25 -2.96
C LEU A 446 -5.00 10.02 -3.41
N GLN A 447 -5.23 9.82 -4.71
CA GLN A 447 -6.56 9.54 -5.26
C GLN A 447 -7.16 8.27 -4.65
N ARG A 448 -6.38 7.19 -4.63
CA ARG A 448 -6.81 5.90 -4.09
C ARG A 448 -7.14 5.98 -2.61
N VAL A 449 -6.20 6.48 -1.79
CA VAL A 449 -6.38 6.61 -0.34
C VAL A 449 -7.56 7.52 -0.01
N SER A 450 -7.72 8.62 -0.76
CA SER A 450 -8.84 9.55 -0.62
C SER A 450 -10.20 8.86 -0.76
N ILE A 451 -10.39 8.10 -1.85
CA ILE A 451 -11.64 7.40 -2.11
C ILE A 451 -11.88 6.27 -1.11
N LEU A 452 -10.87 5.46 -0.82
CA LEU A 452 -11.00 4.32 0.09
C LEU A 452 -11.44 4.79 1.49
N ILE A 453 -10.83 5.84 2.03
CA ILE A 453 -11.19 6.35 3.37
C ILE A 453 -12.59 6.96 3.39
N SER A 454 -12.99 7.60 2.29
CA SER A 454 -14.25 8.33 2.24
C SER A 454 -15.45 7.45 1.91
N LYS A 455 -15.25 6.36 1.14
CA LYS A 455 -16.35 5.54 0.59
C LYS A 455 -16.37 4.09 1.09
N GLN A 456 -15.24 3.52 1.52
CA GLN A 456 -15.20 2.13 1.98
C GLN A 456 -15.60 2.05 3.46
N ASP A 457 -16.79 1.53 3.74
CA ASP A 457 -17.34 1.37 5.08
C ASP A 457 -17.72 -0.09 5.35
N PHE A 458 -17.25 -0.67 6.47
CA PHE A 458 -17.60 -2.04 6.86
C PHE A 458 -18.47 -2.08 8.12
N CYS A 459 -18.79 -0.92 8.71
CA CYS A 459 -19.66 -0.82 9.88
C CYS A 459 -21.13 -0.82 9.48
N TYR A 460 -21.43 -0.39 8.26
CA TYR A 460 -22.77 -0.42 7.66
C TYR A 460 -22.73 -1.14 6.31
N VAL A 461 -23.91 -1.35 5.71
CA VAL A 461 -24.02 -1.91 4.36
C VAL A 461 -23.47 -0.87 3.36
N SER A 462 -22.22 -1.06 2.95
CA SER A 462 -21.58 -0.23 1.93
C SER A 462 -22.29 -0.36 0.59
N ARG A 463 -22.49 0.78 -0.07
CA ARG A 463 -22.89 0.87 -1.50
C ARG A 463 -21.68 1.20 -2.39
N PHE A 464 -20.48 0.95 -1.89
CA PHE A 464 -19.22 1.15 -2.58
C PHE A 464 -18.51 -0.20 -2.77
N PRO A 465 -18.10 -0.55 -4.01
CA PRO A 465 -18.37 0.18 -5.25
C PRO A 465 -19.87 0.28 -5.59
N PRO A 466 -20.28 1.25 -6.43
CA PRO A 466 -21.68 1.39 -6.81
C PRO A 466 -22.19 0.16 -7.57
N VAL A 467 -23.41 -0.30 -7.26
CA VAL A 467 -23.98 -1.54 -7.83
C VAL A 467 -24.04 -1.54 -9.36
N HIS A 468 -24.20 -0.38 -10.01
CA HIS A 468 -24.21 -0.28 -11.47
C HIS A 468 -22.84 -0.55 -12.13
N ALA A 469 -21.75 -0.61 -11.34
CA ALA A 469 -20.44 -1.07 -11.80
C ALA A 469 -20.31 -2.61 -11.78
N MET A 470 -21.30 -3.32 -11.23
CA MET A 470 -21.30 -4.78 -11.17
C MET A 470 -21.57 -5.38 -12.55
N ILE A 471 -20.71 -6.31 -12.95
CA ILE A 471 -20.85 -7.11 -14.15
C ILE A 471 -20.80 -8.58 -13.73
N THR A 472 -21.79 -9.37 -14.12
CA THR A 472 -21.80 -10.81 -13.82
C THR A 472 -21.09 -11.58 -14.93
N VAL A 473 -20.13 -12.42 -14.55
CA VAL A 473 -19.42 -13.34 -15.45
C VAL A 473 -19.60 -14.76 -14.94
N GLU A 474 -19.85 -15.72 -15.82
CA GLU A 474 -19.85 -17.13 -15.47
C GLU A 474 -18.45 -17.71 -15.73
N ALA A 475 -17.82 -18.24 -14.68
CA ALA A 475 -16.51 -18.88 -14.81
C ALA A 475 -16.63 -20.24 -15.50
N VAL A 476 -15.65 -20.60 -16.33
CA VAL A 476 -15.57 -21.96 -16.88
C VAL A 476 -15.21 -22.98 -15.80
N SER A 477 -15.31 -24.26 -16.14
CA SER A 477 -14.91 -25.36 -15.25
C SER A 477 -13.46 -25.19 -14.76
N VAL A 478 -13.23 -25.46 -13.47
CA VAL A 478 -11.91 -25.38 -12.83
C VAL A 478 -11.27 -23.99 -12.97
N GLN A 479 -12.08 -22.93 -12.89
CA GLN A 479 -11.63 -21.54 -12.96
C GLN A 479 -12.06 -20.75 -11.72
N SER A 480 -11.20 -19.85 -11.26
CA SER A 480 -11.53 -18.87 -10.21
C SER A 480 -12.30 -17.67 -10.77
N CYS A 481 -13.00 -16.93 -9.89
CA CYS A 481 -13.64 -15.68 -10.32
C CYS A 481 -12.63 -14.59 -10.68
N GLN A 482 -11.48 -14.56 -10.02
CA GLN A 482 -10.39 -13.64 -10.35
C GLN A 482 -9.91 -13.86 -11.80
N GLU A 483 -9.69 -15.11 -12.21
CA GLU A 483 -9.29 -15.42 -13.60
C GLU A 483 -10.41 -15.16 -14.60
N ALA A 484 -11.65 -15.52 -14.27
CA ALA A 484 -12.80 -15.33 -15.16
C ALA A 484 -13.04 -13.83 -15.46
N CYS A 485 -12.99 -12.97 -14.43
CA CYS A 485 -13.10 -11.52 -14.62
C CYS A 485 -11.91 -10.98 -15.42
N HIS A 486 -10.68 -11.41 -15.11
CA HIS A 486 -9.47 -10.94 -15.80
C HIS A 486 -9.48 -11.28 -17.30
N GLN A 487 -9.97 -12.46 -17.70
CA GLN A 487 -10.11 -12.84 -19.11
C GLN A 487 -11.04 -11.90 -19.90
N HIS A 488 -11.98 -11.25 -19.20
CA HIS A 488 -12.91 -10.29 -19.78
C HIS A 488 -12.47 -8.83 -19.54
N ASN A 489 -11.22 -8.59 -19.16
CA ASN A 489 -10.68 -7.27 -18.83
C ASN A 489 -11.43 -6.56 -17.67
N PHE A 490 -11.83 -7.34 -16.66
CA PHE A 490 -12.44 -6.87 -15.42
C PHE A 490 -11.67 -7.41 -14.20
N LEU A 491 -11.99 -6.88 -13.02
CA LEU A 491 -11.50 -7.41 -11.74
C LEU A 491 -12.66 -8.05 -10.97
N CYS A 492 -12.39 -9.10 -10.20
CA CYS A 492 -13.40 -9.66 -9.31
C CYS A 492 -13.70 -8.66 -8.17
N GLU A 493 -14.98 -8.41 -7.89
CA GLU A 493 -15.41 -7.46 -6.86
C GLU A 493 -16.15 -8.19 -5.74
N ARG A 494 -15.42 -8.47 -4.66
CA ARG A 494 -15.92 -9.26 -3.53
C ARG A 494 -17.22 -8.71 -2.93
N SER A 495 -17.37 -7.40 -2.84
CA SER A 495 -18.53 -6.77 -2.17
C SER A 495 -19.87 -7.15 -2.84
N PHE A 496 -19.85 -7.47 -4.14
CA PHE A 496 -21.01 -7.83 -4.93
C PHE A 496 -21.41 -9.31 -4.84
N PHE A 497 -20.65 -10.15 -4.14
CA PHE A 497 -21.08 -11.54 -3.90
C PHE A 497 -22.43 -11.63 -3.20
N ARG A 498 -22.78 -10.66 -2.34
CA ARG A 498 -24.10 -10.60 -1.69
C ARG A 498 -25.25 -10.45 -2.69
N ILE A 499 -24.99 -9.86 -3.85
CA ILE A 499 -25.96 -9.61 -4.91
C ILE A 499 -26.07 -10.85 -5.80
N VAL A 500 -24.95 -11.38 -6.30
CA VAL A 500 -24.95 -12.59 -7.13
C VAL A 500 -25.33 -13.86 -6.37
N ASN A 501 -25.44 -13.80 -5.04
CA ASN A 501 -25.97 -14.88 -4.20
C ASN A 501 -27.51 -14.85 -4.04
N MET A 502 -28.20 -13.88 -4.65
CA MET A 502 -29.66 -13.81 -4.64
C MET A 502 -30.28 -14.79 -5.66
N PRO A 503 -31.49 -15.32 -5.41
CA PRO A 503 -32.09 -16.37 -6.23
C PRO A 503 -32.18 -16.09 -7.73
N GLU A 504 -32.34 -14.82 -8.10
CA GLU A 504 -32.49 -14.35 -9.48
C GLU A 504 -31.22 -14.60 -10.32
N PHE A 505 -30.06 -14.66 -9.67
CA PHE A 505 -28.79 -14.97 -10.33
C PHE A 505 -28.49 -16.47 -10.36
N LEU A 506 -29.05 -17.24 -9.41
CA LEU A 506 -28.70 -18.64 -9.19
C LEU A 506 -29.67 -19.62 -9.83
N ASN A 507 -30.85 -19.16 -10.23
CA ASN A 507 -31.91 -19.99 -10.78
C ASN A 507 -32.57 -19.33 -11.99
N ASN A 508 -32.22 -19.78 -13.18
CA ASN A 508 -32.90 -19.40 -14.43
C ASN A 508 -34.12 -20.30 -14.73
N GLY A 509 -34.68 -20.95 -13.72
CA GLY A 509 -35.76 -21.95 -13.84
C GLY A 509 -35.27 -23.40 -13.87
N SER A 510 -33.98 -23.64 -13.62
CA SER A 510 -33.34 -24.97 -13.69
C SER A 510 -33.49 -25.81 -12.42
N CYS A 511 -33.79 -25.21 -11.27
CA CYS A 511 -33.97 -25.94 -10.00
C CYS A 511 -35.26 -25.61 -9.26
N ALA A 512 -35.83 -26.64 -8.63
CA ALA A 512 -36.99 -26.52 -7.76
C ALA A 512 -36.69 -25.75 -6.47
N THR A 513 -35.50 -25.96 -5.88
CA THR A 513 -35.05 -25.31 -4.64
C THR A 513 -33.55 -25.03 -4.68
N LEU A 514 -33.14 -23.89 -4.12
CA LEU A 514 -31.73 -23.53 -3.99
C LEU A 514 -31.08 -24.23 -2.79
N ASN A 515 -29.95 -24.91 -3.03
CA ASN A 515 -29.15 -25.51 -1.99
C ASN A 515 -28.33 -24.44 -1.26
N SER A 516 -28.26 -24.51 0.07
CA SER A 516 -27.40 -23.63 0.87
C SER A 516 -26.13 -24.40 1.26
N ILE A 517 -24.96 -23.89 0.86
CA ILE A 517 -23.68 -24.60 1.04
C ILE A 517 -22.58 -23.67 1.59
N PRO A 518 -21.80 -24.12 2.59
CA PRO A 518 -20.74 -23.31 3.20
C PRO A 518 -19.36 -23.61 2.57
N ILE A 519 -19.21 -23.44 1.25
CA ILE A 519 -17.96 -23.74 0.53
C ILE A 519 -17.41 -22.51 -0.21
N PRO A 520 -16.08 -22.32 -0.30
CA PRO A 520 -15.49 -21.06 -0.77
C PRO A 520 -15.78 -20.69 -2.23
N TYR A 521 -16.07 -21.68 -3.07
CA TYR A 521 -16.38 -21.43 -4.48
C TYR A 521 -17.87 -21.20 -4.77
N ALA A 522 -18.75 -21.24 -3.76
CA ALA A 522 -20.13 -20.76 -3.91
C ALA A 522 -20.18 -19.22 -3.95
N PRO A 523 -21.11 -18.60 -4.71
CA PRO A 523 -22.27 -19.23 -5.34
C PRO A 523 -22.07 -19.72 -6.78
N TYR A 524 -22.96 -20.62 -7.21
CA TYR A 524 -23.09 -21.14 -8.58
C TYR A 524 -24.52 -21.61 -8.83
N GLU A 525 -24.82 -22.11 -10.03
CA GLU A 525 -26.16 -22.57 -10.40
C GLU A 525 -26.77 -23.50 -9.33
N CYS A 526 -27.99 -23.15 -8.92
CA CYS A 526 -28.78 -23.87 -7.93
C CYS A 526 -28.18 -23.98 -6.52
N SER A 527 -27.13 -23.21 -6.23
CA SER A 527 -26.37 -23.30 -4.99
C SER A 527 -25.95 -21.93 -4.46
N LYS A 528 -26.57 -21.50 -3.35
CA LYS A 528 -26.23 -20.27 -2.65
C LYS A 528 -25.17 -20.50 -1.58
N GLN A 529 -24.32 -19.49 -1.38
CA GLN A 529 -23.39 -19.43 -0.26
C GLN A 529 -24.14 -19.23 1.06
N GLU A 530 -23.93 -20.13 2.01
CA GLU A 530 -24.50 -20.05 3.36
C GLU A 530 -23.75 -19.04 4.24
N ASN A 531 -22.43 -18.97 4.10
CA ASN A 531 -21.57 -18.16 4.95
C ASN A 531 -20.87 -17.05 4.14
N SER A 532 -21.23 -15.80 4.40
CA SER A 532 -20.64 -14.63 3.72
C SER A 532 -19.13 -14.47 3.93
N ASP A 533 -18.57 -15.04 5.01
CA ASP A 533 -17.12 -15.05 5.23
C ASP A 533 -16.38 -15.87 4.17
N LEU A 534 -17.09 -16.78 3.48
CA LEU A 534 -16.58 -17.70 2.47
C LEU A 534 -16.86 -17.27 1.03
N TYR A 535 -17.43 -16.10 0.79
CA TYR A 535 -17.26 -15.48 -0.53
C TYR A 535 -15.76 -15.46 -0.87
N SER A 536 -15.40 -15.60 -2.14
CA SER A 536 -13.99 -15.72 -2.54
C SER A 536 -13.80 -15.46 -4.02
N CYS A 537 -12.92 -14.53 -4.38
CA CYS A 537 -12.52 -14.34 -5.77
C CYS A 537 -11.58 -15.47 -6.24
N ALA A 538 -10.70 -15.95 -5.36
CA ALA A 538 -9.62 -16.85 -5.76
C ALA A 538 -9.94 -18.36 -5.76
N SER A 539 -11.03 -18.79 -5.09
CA SER A 539 -11.30 -20.23 -4.95
C SER A 539 -11.66 -20.87 -6.29
N VAL A 540 -11.03 -22.02 -6.57
CA VAL A 540 -11.27 -22.83 -7.77
C VAL A 540 -12.11 -24.05 -7.39
N PRO A 541 -13.21 -24.36 -8.10
CA PRO A 541 -13.98 -25.57 -7.86
C PRO A 541 -13.16 -26.83 -8.17
N THR A 542 -13.30 -27.86 -7.33
CA THR A 542 -12.69 -29.18 -7.59
C THR A 542 -13.58 -30.09 -8.42
N ILE A 543 -14.87 -29.76 -8.55
CA ILE A 543 -15.87 -30.53 -9.29
C ILE A 543 -16.02 -29.89 -10.67
N LEU A 544 -15.88 -30.70 -11.73
CA LEU A 544 -15.82 -30.22 -13.11
C LEU A 544 -17.11 -29.54 -13.58
N ASP A 545 -18.26 -29.97 -13.10
CA ASP A 545 -19.54 -29.41 -13.55
C ASP A 545 -19.89 -28.08 -12.87
N ILE A 546 -19.09 -27.64 -11.89
CA ILE A 546 -19.36 -26.38 -11.18
C ILE A 546 -18.79 -25.21 -11.96
N ARG A 547 -19.69 -24.31 -12.35
CA ARG A 547 -19.39 -23.01 -12.96
C ARG A 547 -19.76 -21.89 -12.01
N ARG A 548 -18.78 -21.11 -11.58
CA ARG A 548 -18.99 -20.07 -10.56
C ARG A 548 -19.70 -18.88 -11.16
N ILE A 549 -20.62 -18.27 -10.41
CA ILE A 549 -21.22 -17.00 -10.78
C ILE A 549 -20.38 -15.90 -10.13
N CYS A 550 -19.66 -15.16 -10.97
CA CYS A 550 -18.61 -14.26 -10.54
C CYS A 550 -19.05 -12.79 -10.65
N PRO A 551 -19.01 -12.04 -9.55
CA PRO A 551 -19.20 -10.60 -9.59
C PRO A 551 -17.88 -9.92 -10.00
N CYS A 552 -17.90 -9.23 -11.13
CA CYS A 552 -16.81 -8.45 -11.65
C CYS A 552 -17.13 -6.94 -11.62
N ARG A 553 -16.11 -6.12 -11.81
CA ARG A 553 -16.23 -4.68 -12.07
C ARG A 553 -15.16 -4.19 -13.03
N ASP A 554 -15.40 -3.05 -13.64
CA ASP A 554 -14.37 -2.31 -14.38
C ASP A 554 -13.35 -1.63 -13.44
N PHE A 555 -12.33 -1.06 -14.04
CA PHE A 555 -11.27 -0.32 -13.34
C PHE A 555 -10.78 0.85 -14.19
N LEU A 556 -10.27 1.89 -13.53
CA LEU A 556 -9.59 2.99 -14.18
C LEU A 556 -8.21 2.53 -14.66
N GLN A 557 -7.87 2.83 -15.92
CA GLN A 557 -6.56 2.47 -16.46
C GLN A 557 -5.44 3.11 -15.62
N GLY A 558 -4.53 2.27 -15.12
CA GLY A 558 -3.47 2.69 -14.21
C GLY A 558 -3.91 2.97 -12.77
N GLN A 559 -5.17 2.67 -12.40
CA GLN A 559 -5.70 2.74 -11.04
C GLN A 559 -6.68 1.58 -10.79
N THR A 560 -6.15 0.38 -10.57
CA THR A 560 -6.91 -0.88 -10.46
C THR A 560 -7.87 -0.92 -9.26
N ALA A 561 -7.54 -0.20 -8.19
CA ALA A 561 -8.36 -0.14 -6.97
C ALA A 561 -9.73 0.55 -7.17
N LEU A 562 -9.90 1.35 -8.24
CA LEU A 562 -11.08 2.18 -8.45
C LEU A 562 -11.76 1.85 -9.77
N CYS A 563 -13.08 1.66 -9.73
CA CYS A 563 -13.94 1.56 -10.90
C CYS A 563 -14.14 2.91 -11.59
N SER A 564 -14.63 2.94 -12.84
CA SER A 564 -14.90 4.21 -13.54
C SER A 564 -15.90 5.09 -12.79
N SER A 565 -16.88 4.45 -12.14
CA SER A 565 -17.94 5.10 -11.37
C SER A 565 -17.58 5.33 -9.89
N CYS A 566 -16.33 5.07 -9.51
CA CYS A 566 -15.88 5.14 -8.11
C CYS A 566 -15.35 6.52 -7.71
N LEU A 567 -15.09 7.42 -8.67
CA LEU A 567 -14.60 8.78 -8.40
C LEU A 567 -15.73 9.73 -7.95
#